data_AF-A0A059J9L3-F1
#
_entry.id   AF-A0A059J9L3-F1
#
_cell.length_a   1.000
_cell.length_b   1.000
_cell.length_c   1.000
_cell.angle_alpha   90.00
_cell.angle_beta   90.00
_cell.angle_gamma   90.00
#
_symmetry.space_group_name_H-M   'P 1'
#
loop_
_entity.id
_entity.type
_entity.pdbx_description
1 polymer ?
#
loop_
_entity_poly.entity_id
_entity_poly.type
_entity_poly.pdbx_seq_one_letter_code
_entity_poly.pdbx_strand_id
1 'polypeptide(L)'
;MSSAIRHLMKLHPQYLQELVFRSSCTVFSLIAVGFFAGCLRINEDVPVPSISPVKGRWKDGIPILPLGISILSSIYIVYYTIIRRHSPLLAVQLALDVTVLLGLVPTIALSALGSAFLLWTPLPPDVLDIVCNQENKFTRPCFPELYRLGSLELAAIIFSCTCGLYHLFFTFYTMYAVRVHGWKPVHKKRRRRHRHHGSKERIYVHLDDPKMEKDHLASYLQIVNEVSYPAVAATKDNRF
;
A
#
# COMPACT_ATOMS: atom_id res chain seq x y z
N MET A 1 10.15 -9.47 20.45
CA MET A 1 9.45 -9.70 19.16
C MET A 1 7.99 -10.04 19.41
N SER A 2 7.07 -9.12 19.08
CA SER A 2 5.64 -9.21 19.41
C SER A 2 4.96 -10.42 18.76
N SER A 3 4.03 -11.06 19.48
CA SER A 3 3.20 -12.20 19.05
C SER A 3 2.54 -11.98 17.67
N ALA A 4 2.21 -10.72 17.34
CA ALA A 4 1.65 -10.33 16.05
C ALA A 4 2.59 -10.62 14.86
N ILE A 5 3.91 -10.45 15.02
CA ILE A 5 4.90 -10.68 13.95
C ILE A 5 5.03 -12.17 13.64
N ARG A 6 4.96 -13.03 14.67
CA ARG A 6 5.00 -14.49 14.51
C ARG A 6 3.79 -15.03 13.75
N HIS A 7 2.61 -14.43 13.94
CA HIS A 7 1.42 -14.78 13.17
C HIS A 7 1.41 -14.22 11.75
N LEU A 8 2.04 -13.05 11.52
CA LEU A 8 2.25 -12.50 10.17
C LEU A 8 3.21 -13.35 9.33
N MET A 9 4.22 -13.99 9.94
CA MET A 9 5.08 -14.95 9.23
C MET A 9 4.34 -16.21 8.75
N LYS A 10 3.13 -16.49 9.28
CA LYS A 10 2.24 -17.56 8.78
C LYS A 10 1.33 -17.10 7.64
N LEU A 11 1.28 -15.81 7.30
CA LEU A 11 0.60 -15.34 6.09
C LEU A 11 1.39 -15.79 4.85
N HIS A 12 0.67 -16.09 3.78
CA HIS A 12 1.21 -16.45 2.47
C HIS A 12 2.37 -15.51 2.08
N PRO A 13 3.52 -16.02 1.60
CA PRO A 13 4.76 -15.24 1.38
C PRO A 13 4.56 -13.97 0.53
N GLN A 14 3.54 -13.98 -0.33
CA GLN A 14 3.12 -12.84 -1.15
C GLN A 14 2.72 -11.60 -0.33
N TYR A 15 2.03 -11.78 0.82
CA TYR A 15 1.61 -10.66 1.67
C TYR A 15 2.79 -10.02 2.41
N LEU A 16 3.78 -10.84 2.80
CA LEU A 16 4.98 -10.33 3.45
C LEU A 16 5.80 -9.48 2.47
N GLN A 17 5.93 -9.95 1.23
CA GLN A 17 6.63 -9.23 0.18
C GLN A 17 5.95 -7.88 -0.11
N GLU A 18 4.63 -7.87 -0.28
CA GLU A 18 3.86 -6.65 -0.48
C GLU A 18 4.01 -5.66 0.68
N LEU A 19 3.93 -6.14 1.92
CA LEU A 19 4.10 -5.31 3.10
C LEU A 19 5.48 -4.64 3.15
N VAL A 20 6.54 -5.41 2.87
CA VAL A 20 7.92 -4.89 2.86
C VAL A 20 8.08 -3.81 1.80
N PHE A 21 7.62 -4.05 0.56
CA PHE A 21 7.73 -3.09 -0.52
C PHE A 21 6.90 -1.81 -0.29
N ARG A 22 5.69 -1.93 0.27
CA ARG A 22 4.86 -0.76 0.61
C ARG A 22 5.49 0.06 1.74
N SER A 23 6.07 -0.61 2.72
CA SER A 23 6.80 0.05 3.82
C SER A 23 8.05 0.75 3.30
N SER A 24 8.84 0.11 2.42
CA SER A 24 10.02 0.73 1.83
C SER A 24 9.66 1.91 0.91
N CYS A 25 8.60 1.82 0.10
CA CYS A 25 8.13 2.97 -0.70
C CYS A 25 7.76 4.14 0.21
N THR A 26 7.11 3.89 1.34
CA THR A 26 6.76 4.95 2.31
C THR A 26 8.01 5.66 2.82
N VAL A 27 9.05 4.90 3.20
CA VAL A 27 10.33 5.47 3.65
C VAL A 27 11.01 6.26 2.54
N PHE A 28 11.10 5.71 1.32
CA PHE A 28 11.73 6.41 0.20
C PHE A 28 10.95 7.67 -0.21
N SER A 29 9.63 7.64 -0.19
CA SER A 29 8.80 8.81 -0.46
C SER A 29 8.98 9.89 0.61
N LEU A 30 9.09 9.51 1.90
CA LEU A 30 9.40 10.46 2.97
C LEU A 30 10.77 11.11 2.80
N ILE A 31 11.78 10.31 2.43
CA ILE A 31 13.13 10.80 2.13
C ILE A 31 13.10 11.76 0.93
N ALA A 32 12.41 11.39 -0.15
CA ALA A 32 12.27 12.23 -1.34
C ALA A 32 11.56 13.55 -1.03
N VAL A 33 10.46 13.52 -0.27
CA VAL A 33 9.77 14.73 0.21
C VAL A 33 10.70 15.59 1.05
N GLY A 34 11.49 14.99 1.95
CA GLY A 34 12.47 15.69 2.77
C GLY A 34 13.53 16.41 1.91
N PHE A 35 14.04 15.77 0.87
CA PHE A 35 14.98 16.41 -0.05
C PHE A 35 14.35 17.52 -0.88
N PHE A 36 13.15 17.31 -1.44
CA PHE A 36 12.44 18.37 -2.18
C PHE A 36 12.09 19.57 -1.28
N ALA A 37 11.65 19.33 -0.05
CA ALA A 37 11.43 20.39 0.93
C ALA A 37 12.73 21.12 1.32
N GLY A 38 13.84 20.38 1.42
CA GLY A 38 15.18 20.95 1.61
C GLY A 38 15.60 21.88 0.46
N CYS A 39 15.33 21.47 -0.79
CA CYS A 39 15.57 22.31 -1.97
C CYS A 39 14.75 23.60 -1.93
N LEU A 40 13.46 23.53 -1.55
CA LEU A 40 12.61 24.72 -1.40
C LEU A 40 13.20 25.70 -0.38
N ARG A 41 13.65 25.21 0.78
CA ARG A 41 14.26 26.05 1.81
C ARG A 41 15.54 26.73 1.34
N ILE A 42 16.45 25.99 0.71
CA ILE A 42 17.70 26.55 0.18
C ILE A 42 17.41 27.60 -0.91
N ASN A 43 16.40 27.36 -1.75
CA ASN A 43 16.01 28.32 -2.78
C ASN A 43 15.47 29.65 -2.21
N GLU A 44 14.86 29.65 -1.03
CA GLU A 44 14.41 30.87 -0.35
C GLU A 44 15.57 31.62 0.32
N ASP A 45 16.51 30.88 0.93
CA ASP A 45 17.60 31.46 1.73
C ASP A 45 18.76 32.03 0.88
N VAL A 46 18.92 31.62 -0.38
CA VAL A 46 20.04 32.10 -1.22
C VAL A 46 19.69 33.43 -1.91
N PRO A 47 20.47 34.51 -1.69
CA PRO A 47 20.30 35.78 -2.38
C PRO A 47 20.85 35.71 -3.81
N VAL A 48 20.25 34.86 -4.65
CA VAL A 48 20.51 34.86 -6.08
C VAL A 48 19.81 36.07 -6.71
N PRO A 49 20.41 36.77 -7.68
CA PRO A 49 19.69 37.76 -8.48
C PRO A 49 18.41 37.16 -9.07
N SER A 50 17.35 37.96 -9.18
CA SER A 50 16.00 37.57 -9.63
C SER A 50 15.96 36.91 -11.03
N ILE A 51 17.03 37.07 -11.82
CA ILE A 51 17.20 36.53 -13.17
C ILE A 51 17.99 35.20 -13.16
N SER A 52 18.48 34.76 -12.00
CA SER A 52 19.19 33.48 -11.91
C SER A 52 18.25 32.35 -12.32
N PRO A 53 18.67 31.45 -13.23
CA PRO A 53 17.82 30.35 -13.70
C PRO A 53 17.33 29.44 -12.56
N VAL A 54 17.92 29.56 -11.37
CA VAL A 54 17.70 28.77 -10.16
C VAL A 54 16.61 29.33 -9.24
N LYS A 55 16.29 30.64 -9.29
CA LYS A 55 15.39 31.27 -8.32
C LYS A 55 13.91 31.06 -8.68
N GLY A 56 13.07 30.73 -7.69
CA GLY A 56 11.60 30.67 -7.87
C GLY A 56 11.07 29.38 -8.51
N ARG A 57 11.75 28.25 -8.29
CA ARG A 57 11.49 26.99 -8.97
C ARG A 57 10.36 26.19 -8.31
N TRP A 58 9.11 26.54 -8.64
CA TRP A 58 7.87 25.78 -8.37
C TRP A 58 7.99 24.27 -8.68
N LYS A 59 8.85 23.91 -9.62
CA LYS A 59 9.24 22.54 -10.00
C LYS A 59 9.69 21.62 -8.84
N ASP A 60 10.23 22.16 -7.74
CA ASP A 60 10.66 21.33 -6.59
C ASP A 60 9.49 21.02 -5.64
N GLY A 61 8.45 21.85 -5.66
CA GLY A 61 7.25 21.66 -4.85
C GLY A 61 6.25 20.70 -5.49
N ILE A 62 6.19 20.61 -6.82
CA ILE A 62 5.19 19.78 -7.50
C ILE A 62 5.30 18.29 -7.15
N PRO A 63 6.50 17.66 -7.14
CA PRO A 63 6.62 16.23 -6.82
C PRO A 63 6.18 15.88 -5.39
N ILE A 64 6.15 16.85 -4.48
CA ILE A 64 5.76 16.63 -3.08
C ILE A 64 4.32 16.12 -2.97
N LEU A 65 3.40 16.63 -3.79
CA LEU A 65 2.00 16.21 -3.75
C LEU A 65 1.78 14.74 -4.13
N PRO A 66 2.22 14.24 -5.30
CA PRO A 66 2.08 12.83 -5.65
C PRO A 66 2.88 11.90 -4.71
N LEU A 67 4.03 12.34 -4.19
CA LEU A 67 4.74 11.61 -3.14
C LEU A 67 3.94 11.54 -1.83
N GLY A 68 3.26 12.61 -1.45
CA GLY A 68 2.33 12.62 -0.31
C GLY A 68 1.17 11.64 -0.50
N ILE A 69 0.58 11.60 -1.69
CA ILE A 69 -0.48 10.63 -2.05
C ILE A 69 0.09 9.19 -2.01
N SER A 70 1.33 8.98 -2.48
CA SER A 70 2.04 7.69 -2.39
C SER A 70 2.22 7.23 -0.94
N ILE A 71 2.61 8.13 -0.03
CA ILE A 71 2.73 7.85 1.40
C ILE A 71 1.38 7.43 1.98
N LEU A 72 0.34 8.23 1.76
CA LEU A 72 -1.00 7.96 2.29
C LEU A 72 -1.58 6.64 1.76
N SER A 73 -1.45 6.39 0.46
CA SER A 73 -1.92 5.14 -0.16
C SER A 73 -1.17 3.92 0.36
N SER A 74 0.15 4.02 0.54
CA SER A 74 0.96 2.92 1.09
C SER A 74 0.60 2.64 2.55
N ILE A 75 0.45 3.67 3.39
CA ILE A 75 0.00 3.53 4.78
C ILE A 75 -1.40 2.92 4.84
N TYR A 76 -2.32 3.37 3.97
CA TYR A 76 -3.68 2.84 3.90
C TYR A 76 -3.70 1.33 3.60
N ILE A 77 -2.93 0.88 2.61
CA ILE A 77 -2.84 -0.53 2.23
C ILE A 77 -2.22 -1.36 3.37
N VAL A 78 -1.13 -0.87 3.97
CA VAL A 78 -0.48 -1.51 5.14
C VAL A 78 -1.45 -1.63 6.32
N TYR A 79 -2.17 -0.55 6.64
CA TYR A 79 -3.16 -0.49 7.73
C TYR A 79 -4.28 -1.51 7.52
N TYR A 80 -4.86 -1.59 6.32
CA TYR A 80 -5.90 -2.57 6.01
C TYR A 80 -5.38 -4.01 6.08
N THR A 81 -4.17 -4.24 5.60
CA THR A 81 -3.57 -5.58 5.56
C THR A 81 -3.26 -6.08 6.97
N ILE A 82 -2.68 -5.24 7.84
CA ILE A 82 -2.29 -5.63 9.20
C ILE A 82 -3.50 -5.70 10.14
N ILE A 83 -4.32 -4.64 10.19
CA ILE A 83 -5.35 -4.48 11.21
C ILE A 83 -6.64 -5.18 10.81
N ARG A 84 -7.11 -4.96 9.57
CA ARG A 84 -8.35 -5.57 9.08
C ARG A 84 -8.14 -7.02 8.63
N ARG A 85 -6.88 -7.48 8.49
CA ARG A 85 -6.52 -8.82 7.97
C ARG A 85 -7.24 -9.17 6.67
N HIS A 86 -7.55 -8.15 5.89
CA HIS A 86 -8.27 -8.25 4.63
C HIS A 86 -7.43 -7.52 3.58
N SER A 87 -7.25 -8.14 2.43
CA SER A 87 -6.72 -7.45 1.26
C SER A 87 -7.71 -6.34 0.88
N PRO A 88 -7.23 -5.10 0.64
CA PRO A 88 -8.09 -4.08 0.06
C PRO A 88 -8.70 -4.59 -1.26
N LEU A 89 -9.82 -4.00 -1.66
CA LEU A 89 -10.40 -4.27 -2.96
C LEU A 89 -9.33 -4.04 -4.04
N LEU A 90 -9.05 -5.06 -4.85
CA LEU A 90 -8.00 -5.01 -5.88
C LEU A 90 -8.16 -3.81 -6.83
N ALA A 91 -9.41 -3.41 -7.09
CA ALA A 91 -9.74 -2.21 -7.87
C ALA A 91 -9.28 -0.90 -7.20
N VAL A 92 -9.41 -0.79 -5.87
CA VAL A 92 -8.98 0.39 -5.11
C VAL A 92 -7.46 0.49 -5.10
N GLN A 93 -6.78 -0.64 -4.92
CA GLN A 93 -5.31 -0.69 -4.96
C GLN A 93 -4.78 -0.28 -6.34
N LEU A 94 -5.34 -0.85 -7.41
CA LEU A 94 -4.98 -0.47 -8.79
C LEU A 94 -5.25 1.01 -9.06
N ALA A 95 -6.40 1.54 -8.63
CA ALA A 95 -6.74 2.94 -8.81
C ALA A 95 -5.72 3.85 -8.11
N LEU A 96 -5.38 3.55 -6.85
CA LEU A 96 -4.38 4.33 -6.09
C LEU A 96 -3.01 4.30 -6.77
N ASP A 97 -2.54 3.12 -7.20
CA ASP A 97 -1.24 2.99 -7.85
C ASP A 97 -1.18 3.75 -9.19
N VAL A 98 -2.25 3.68 -10.00
CA VAL A 98 -2.36 4.44 -11.26
C VAL A 98 -2.42 5.95 -11.00
N THR A 99 -3.19 6.40 -10.01
CA THR A 99 -3.25 7.82 -9.65
C THR A 99 -1.87 8.35 -9.21
N VAL A 100 -1.14 7.59 -8.40
CA VAL A 100 0.22 7.94 -8.00
C VAL A 100 1.14 8.01 -9.22
N LEU A 101 1.11 7.02 -10.12
CA LEU A 101 1.96 7.03 -11.32
C LEU A 101 1.65 8.20 -12.26
N LEU A 102 0.37 8.48 -12.50
CA LEU A 102 -0.06 9.59 -13.35
C LEU A 102 0.38 10.95 -12.81
N GLY A 103 0.45 11.11 -11.49
CA GLY A 103 1.00 12.31 -10.86
C GLY A 103 2.53 12.29 -10.79
N LEU A 104 3.14 11.17 -10.43
CA LEU A 104 4.55 11.10 -10.10
C LEU A 104 5.45 11.15 -11.35
N VAL A 105 5.08 10.46 -12.42
CA VAL A 105 5.88 10.44 -13.67
C VAL A 105 6.08 11.83 -14.28
N PRO A 106 5.03 12.63 -14.57
CA PRO A 106 5.22 13.94 -15.17
C PRO A 106 5.95 14.90 -14.22
N THR A 107 5.76 14.77 -12.91
CA THR A 107 6.34 15.69 -11.93
C THR A 107 7.82 15.42 -11.71
N ILE A 108 8.24 14.15 -11.71
CA ILE A 108 9.66 13.78 -11.77
C ILE A 108 10.30 14.31 -13.07
N ALA A 109 9.64 14.13 -14.23
CA ALA A 109 10.17 14.58 -15.50
C ALA A 109 10.38 16.11 -15.52
N LEU A 110 9.39 16.88 -15.06
CA LEU A 110 9.50 18.34 -14.94
C LEU A 110 10.59 18.76 -13.96
N SER A 111 10.71 18.07 -12.82
CA SER A 111 11.76 18.33 -11.84
C SER A 111 13.16 18.07 -12.42
N ALA A 112 13.34 16.97 -13.16
CA ALA A 112 14.59 16.61 -13.82
C ALA A 112 14.98 17.60 -14.92
N LEU A 113 14.04 17.95 -15.82
CA LEU A 113 14.26 18.93 -16.89
C LEU A 113 14.63 20.30 -16.36
N GLY A 114 14.01 20.69 -15.25
CA GLY A 114 14.24 21.98 -14.63
C GLY A 114 15.39 21.97 -13.62
N SER A 115 16.18 20.91 -13.46
CA SER A 115 17.11 20.75 -12.34
C SER A 115 18.34 21.68 -12.36
N ALA A 116 18.95 21.89 -11.20
CA ALA A 116 20.17 22.66 -11.02
C ALA A 116 21.43 21.87 -11.41
N PHE A 117 21.38 20.53 -11.33
CA PHE A 117 22.52 19.69 -11.71
C PHE A 117 22.84 19.72 -13.21
N LEU A 118 21.89 20.11 -14.06
CA LEU A 118 22.12 20.35 -15.50
C LEU A 118 23.05 21.55 -15.77
N LEU A 119 23.22 22.44 -14.79
CA LEU A 119 24.10 23.61 -14.89
C LEU A 119 25.52 23.32 -14.36
N TRP A 120 25.79 22.10 -13.89
CA TRP A 120 27.11 21.74 -13.39
C TRP A 120 28.17 21.77 -14.49
N THR A 121 29.22 22.54 -14.28
CA THR A 121 30.38 22.59 -15.18
C THR A 121 31.63 22.08 -14.49
N PRO A 122 32.42 21.21 -15.16
CA PRO A 122 33.70 20.77 -14.60
C PRO A 122 34.67 21.95 -14.48
N LEU A 123 35.58 21.86 -13.50
CA LEU A 123 36.67 22.83 -13.39
C LEU A 123 37.68 22.59 -14.54
N PRO A 124 38.12 23.63 -15.26
CA PRO A 124 39.19 23.48 -16.25
C PRO A 124 40.46 22.94 -15.59
N PRO A 125 41.18 21.99 -16.22
CA PRO A 125 42.28 21.26 -15.59
C PRO A 125 43.52 22.13 -15.28
N ASP A 126 43.68 23.28 -15.93
CA ASP A 126 44.93 24.07 -15.92
C ASP A 126 44.89 25.35 -15.07
N VAL A 127 43.94 25.46 -14.13
CA VAL A 127 43.76 26.69 -13.33
C VAL A 127 44.26 26.46 -11.90
N LEU A 128 45.45 27.02 -11.59
CA LEU A 128 46.05 26.97 -10.25
C LEU A 128 45.40 28.00 -9.29
N ASP A 129 44.93 29.14 -9.82
CA ASP A 129 44.23 30.20 -9.08
C ASP A 129 42.81 30.38 -9.61
N ILE A 130 41.81 30.04 -8.79
CA ILE A 130 40.40 30.06 -9.18
C ILE A 130 39.86 31.50 -9.06
N VAL A 131 39.95 32.26 -10.14
CA VAL A 131 39.27 33.56 -10.26
C VAL A 131 37.92 33.36 -10.94
N CYS A 132 36.83 33.74 -10.28
CA CYS A 132 35.49 33.57 -10.81
C CYS A 132 35.18 34.58 -11.93
N ASN A 133 35.01 34.08 -13.15
CA ASN A 133 34.69 34.82 -14.37
C ASN A 133 33.40 34.25 -15.01
N GLN A 134 32.98 34.76 -16.17
CA GLN A 134 31.75 34.30 -16.83
C GLN A 134 31.81 32.85 -17.32
N GLU A 135 33.00 32.31 -17.57
CA GLU A 135 33.22 30.97 -18.12
C GLU A 135 33.17 29.90 -17.01
N ASN A 136 33.65 30.23 -15.81
CA ASN A 136 33.69 29.30 -14.67
C ASN A 136 32.68 29.61 -13.56
N LYS A 137 31.74 30.55 -13.78
CA LYS A 137 30.73 30.95 -12.77
C LYS A 137 29.86 29.82 -12.21
N PHE A 138 29.68 28.72 -12.96
CA PHE A 138 28.92 27.54 -12.54
C PHE A 138 29.79 26.38 -12.06
N THR A 139 31.09 26.61 -11.88
CA THR A 139 31.97 25.62 -11.27
C THR A 139 31.74 25.57 -9.76
N ARG A 140 31.99 24.40 -9.16
CA ARG A 140 31.80 24.18 -7.72
C ARG A 140 32.49 25.20 -6.80
N PRO A 141 33.74 25.66 -7.04
CA PRO A 141 34.37 26.66 -6.18
C PRO A 141 33.72 28.05 -6.27
N CYS A 142 33.22 28.44 -7.45
CA CYS A 142 32.60 29.76 -7.66
C CYS A 142 31.13 29.83 -7.26
N PHE A 143 30.41 28.70 -7.33
CA PHE A 143 29.01 28.63 -6.92
C PHE A 143 28.69 27.33 -6.17
N PRO A 144 29.17 27.17 -4.92
CA PRO A 144 29.01 25.93 -4.17
C PRO A 144 27.55 25.58 -3.87
N GLU A 145 26.71 26.59 -3.67
CA GLU A 145 25.27 26.40 -3.41
C GLU A 145 24.52 25.72 -4.55
N LEU A 146 24.92 25.97 -5.81
CA LEU A 146 24.34 25.31 -6.98
C LEU A 146 24.57 23.79 -6.95
N TYR A 147 25.74 23.35 -6.46
CA TYR A 147 26.08 21.93 -6.33
C TYR A 147 25.36 21.29 -5.16
N ARG A 148 25.24 22.02 -4.04
CA ARG A 148 24.47 21.55 -2.89
C ARG A 148 22.99 21.35 -3.28
N LEU A 149 22.38 22.34 -3.92
CA LEU A 149 21.01 22.26 -4.42
C LEU A 149 20.85 21.13 -5.45
N GLY A 150 21.71 21.08 -6.48
CA GLY A 150 21.65 20.05 -7.51
C GLY A 150 21.80 18.63 -6.94
N SER A 151 22.60 18.45 -5.89
CA SER A 151 22.78 17.14 -5.24
C SER A 151 21.53 16.68 -4.51
N LEU A 152 20.82 17.61 -3.86
CA LEU A 152 19.56 17.33 -3.18
C LEU A 152 18.45 17.03 -4.18
N GLU A 153 18.34 17.82 -5.26
CA GLU A 153 17.38 17.57 -6.34
C GLU A 153 17.62 16.20 -7.00
N LEU A 154 18.88 15.87 -7.29
CA LEU A 154 19.25 14.58 -7.88
C LEU A 154 18.89 13.42 -6.94
N ALA A 155 19.21 13.53 -5.65
CA ALA A 155 18.82 12.54 -4.66
C ALA A 155 17.30 12.37 -4.58
N ALA A 156 16.55 13.48 -4.51
CA ALA A 156 15.09 13.48 -4.47
C ALA A 156 14.49 12.76 -5.69
N ILE A 157 15.02 13.02 -6.89
CA ILE A 157 14.62 12.35 -8.12
C ILE A 157 14.91 10.85 -8.07
N ILE A 158 16.09 10.42 -7.61
CA ILE A 158 16.44 8.99 -7.52
C ILE A 158 15.48 8.24 -6.58
N PHE A 159 15.21 8.78 -5.39
CA PHE A 159 14.27 8.17 -4.44
C PHE A 159 12.84 8.15 -4.99
N SER A 160 12.42 9.23 -5.67
CA SER A 160 11.11 9.30 -6.32
C SER A 160 10.96 8.28 -7.45
N CYS A 161 12.00 8.11 -8.29
CA CYS A 161 12.05 7.08 -9.33
C CYS A 161 11.93 5.68 -8.74
N THR A 162 12.60 5.41 -7.62
CA THR A 162 12.53 4.11 -6.95
C THR A 162 11.12 3.81 -6.46
N CYS A 163 10.42 4.78 -5.84
CA CYS A 163 9.03 4.56 -5.46
C CYS A 163 8.09 4.46 -6.67
N GLY A 164 8.34 5.22 -7.75
CA GLY A 164 7.65 5.07 -9.02
C GLY A 164 7.77 3.66 -9.60
N LEU A 165 8.96 3.07 -9.57
CA LEU A 165 9.19 1.69 -10.01
C LEU A 165 8.41 0.68 -9.17
N TYR A 166 8.28 0.88 -7.85
CA TYR A 166 7.45 0.01 -7.02
C TYR A 166 5.97 0.10 -7.39
N HIS A 167 5.42 1.30 -7.53
CA HIS A 167 4.02 1.48 -7.95
C HIS A 167 3.77 0.89 -9.35
N LEU A 168 4.72 1.04 -10.26
CA LEU A 168 4.67 0.46 -11.60
C LEU A 168 4.66 -1.08 -11.54
N PHE A 169 5.55 -1.68 -10.75
CA PHE A 169 5.60 -3.12 -10.53
C PHE A 169 4.27 -3.66 -9.97
N PHE A 170 3.70 -3.01 -8.95
CA PHE A 170 2.41 -3.42 -8.38
C PHE A 170 1.24 -3.24 -9.34
N THR A 171 1.26 -2.18 -10.15
CA THR A 171 0.25 -1.95 -11.20
C THR A 171 0.28 -3.11 -12.21
N PHE A 172 1.45 -3.48 -12.71
CA PHE A 172 1.58 -4.61 -13.64
C PHE A 172 1.19 -5.94 -13.00
N TYR A 173 1.62 -6.19 -11.75
CA TYR A 173 1.27 -7.40 -11.01
C TYR A 173 -0.24 -7.53 -10.82
N THR A 174 -0.91 -6.46 -10.39
CA THR A 174 -2.36 -6.46 -10.18
C THR A 174 -3.12 -6.61 -11.50
N MET A 175 -2.71 -5.93 -12.57
CA MET A 175 -3.27 -6.12 -13.92
C MET A 175 -3.12 -7.56 -14.42
N TYR A 176 -1.93 -8.16 -14.23
CA TYR A 176 -1.68 -9.55 -14.59
C TYR A 176 -2.59 -10.50 -13.79
N ALA A 177 -2.69 -10.32 -12.47
CA ALA A 177 -3.55 -11.14 -11.62
C ALA A 177 -5.03 -11.04 -12.02
N VAL A 178 -5.51 -9.84 -12.35
CA VAL A 178 -6.87 -9.61 -12.88
C VAL A 178 -7.09 -10.36 -14.18
N ARG A 179 -6.12 -10.29 -15.10
CA ARG A 179 -6.21 -10.93 -16.42
C ARG A 179 -6.22 -12.46 -16.32
N VAL A 180 -5.37 -13.04 -15.47
CA VAL A 180 -5.21 -14.50 -15.35
C VAL A 180 -6.32 -15.15 -14.53
N HIS A 181 -6.67 -14.60 -13.36
CA HIS A 181 -7.63 -15.22 -12.45
C HIS A 181 -9.09 -14.77 -12.70
N GLY A 182 -9.26 -13.74 -13.53
CA GLY A 182 -10.53 -13.06 -13.76
C GLY A 182 -10.96 -12.25 -12.53
N TRP A 183 -11.70 -11.18 -12.77
CA TRP A 183 -12.41 -10.45 -11.71
C TRP A 183 -13.53 -11.31 -11.15
N LYS A 184 -13.21 -12.22 -10.22
CA LYS A 184 -14.23 -12.95 -9.46
C LYS A 184 -14.52 -12.16 -8.18
N PRO A 185 -15.64 -11.41 -8.10
CA PRO A 185 -16.01 -10.74 -6.87
C PRO A 185 -16.21 -11.80 -5.78
N VAL A 186 -15.33 -11.79 -4.78
CA VAL A 186 -15.29 -12.71 -3.64
C VAL A 186 -16.61 -12.71 -2.84
N HIS A 187 -17.47 -11.72 -3.06
CA HIS A 187 -18.76 -11.58 -2.38
C HIS A 187 -19.86 -12.58 -2.77
N LYS A 188 -19.73 -13.37 -3.85
CA LYS A 188 -20.83 -14.31 -4.22
C LYS A 188 -20.83 -15.65 -3.49
N LYS A 189 -19.76 -16.05 -2.79
CA LYS A 189 -19.72 -17.37 -2.11
C LYS A 189 -20.35 -17.39 -0.71
N ARG A 190 -20.47 -16.25 -0.01
CA ARG A 190 -21.08 -16.21 1.34
C ARG A 190 -22.63 -16.30 1.30
N ARG A 191 -23.28 -15.79 0.25
CA ARG A 191 -24.74 -15.92 0.06
C ARG A 191 -25.20 -17.33 -0.32
N ARG A 192 -24.35 -18.16 -0.94
CA ARG A 192 -24.71 -19.54 -1.30
C ARG A 192 -24.71 -20.50 -0.11
N ARG A 193 -23.83 -20.31 0.89
CA ARG A 193 -23.85 -21.13 2.12
C ARG A 193 -25.09 -20.86 2.99
N HIS A 194 -25.56 -19.62 3.07
CA HIS A 194 -26.79 -19.33 3.83
C HIS A 194 -28.08 -19.80 3.15
N ARG A 195 -28.11 -19.91 1.81
CA ARG A 195 -29.28 -20.51 1.12
C ARG A 195 -29.35 -22.02 1.29
N HIS A 196 -28.23 -22.73 1.34
CA HIS A 196 -28.26 -24.17 1.61
C HIS A 196 -28.56 -24.51 3.07
N HIS A 197 -28.20 -23.66 4.03
CA HIS A 197 -28.55 -23.91 5.44
C HIS A 197 -29.99 -23.53 5.80
N GLY A 198 -30.69 -22.78 4.94
CA GLY A 198 -32.11 -22.43 5.10
C GLY A 198 -33.08 -23.39 4.39
N SER A 199 -32.59 -24.27 3.53
CA SER A 199 -33.36 -25.40 3.01
C SER A 199 -33.31 -26.53 4.03
N LYS A 200 -34.10 -26.41 5.10
CA LYS A 200 -34.54 -27.61 5.83
C LYS A 200 -35.15 -28.54 4.78
N GLU A 201 -34.48 -29.65 4.50
CA GLU A 201 -35.09 -30.81 3.86
C GLU A 201 -36.35 -31.15 4.67
N ARG A 202 -37.52 -30.76 4.16
CA ARG A 202 -38.78 -31.36 4.61
C ARG A 202 -38.81 -32.73 3.96
N ILE A 203 -38.39 -33.73 4.72
CA ILE A 203 -38.68 -35.13 4.43
C ILE A 203 -40.21 -35.24 4.48
N TYR A 204 -40.85 -35.32 3.32
CA TYR A 204 -42.26 -35.67 3.22
C TYR A 204 -42.33 -37.20 3.36
N VAL A 205 -42.63 -37.67 4.57
CA VAL A 205 -43.02 -39.07 4.78
C VAL A 205 -44.47 -39.18 4.32
N HIS A 206 -44.70 -39.89 3.21
CA HIS A 206 -46.03 -40.30 2.81
C HIS A 206 -46.51 -41.34 3.83
N LEU A 207 -47.52 -41.01 4.63
CA LEU A 207 -48.08 -41.88 5.68
C LEU A 207 -49.21 -42.78 5.16
N ASP A 208 -49.35 -42.95 3.84
CA ASP A 208 -50.46 -43.70 3.22
C ASP A 208 -49.98 -45.01 2.56
N ASP A 209 -49.05 -45.72 3.19
CA ASP A 209 -48.70 -47.09 2.79
C ASP A 209 -49.11 -48.06 3.91
N PRO A 210 -50.22 -48.82 3.75
CA PRO A 210 -50.76 -49.68 4.81
C PRO A 210 -49.98 -51.00 4.98
N LYS A 211 -48.71 -51.04 4.59
CA LYS A 211 -48.00 -52.31 4.42
C LYS A 211 -46.50 -52.26 4.74
N MET A 212 -46.12 -51.80 5.93
CA MET A 212 -44.89 -52.22 6.61
C MET A 212 -45.00 -52.01 8.13
N GLU A 213 -45.82 -52.85 8.75
CA GLU A 213 -45.91 -53.02 10.20
C GLU A 213 -44.86 -54.07 10.63
N LYS A 214 -43.74 -53.63 11.24
CA LYS A 214 -43.15 -54.19 12.49
C LYS A 214 -41.67 -53.92 12.76
N ASP A 215 -40.84 -53.54 11.79
CA ASP A 215 -39.39 -53.55 12.03
C ASP A 215 -38.76 -52.20 12.44
N HIS A 216 -39.43 -51.06 12.24
CA HIS A 216 -38.83 -49.74 12.52
C HIS A 216 -39.08 -49.17 13.92
N LEU A 217 -40.00 -49.75 14.71
CA LEU A 217 -40.30 -49.24 16.06
C LEU A 217 -39.21 -49.63 17.09
N ALA A 218 -38.52 -50.74 16.85
CA ALA A 218 -37.48 -51.23 17.76
C ALA A 218 -36.24 -50.31 17.80
N SER A 219 -35.87 -49.68 16.68
CA SER A 219 -34.73 -48.76 16.64
C SER A 219 -35.02 -47.40 17.31
N TYR A 220 -36.28 -46.97 17.39
CA TYR A 220 -36.63 -45.68 18.01
C TYR A 220 -36.65 -45.76 19.54
N LEU A 221 -37.07 -46.90 20.11
CA LEU A 221 -37.07 -47.10 21.57
C LEU A 221 -35.65 -47.26 22.15
N GLN A 222 -34.68 -47.69 21.35
CA GLN A 222 -33.30 -47.87 21.81
C GLN A 222 -32.58 -46.53 22.01
N ILE A 223 -32.88 -45.53 21.19
CA ILE A 223 -32.23 -44.20 21.23
C ILE A 223 -32.78 -43.33 22.39
N VAL A 224 -34.03 -43.53 22.81
CA VAL A 224 -34.64 -42.74 23.90
C VAL A 224 -34.13 -43.16 25.28
N ASN A 225 -33.60 -44.38 25.44
CA ASN A 225 -33.05 -44.86 26.71
C ASN A 225 -31.62 -44.40 27.02
N GLU A 226 -30.90 -43.81 26.06
CA GLU A 226 -29.50 -43.36 26.27
C GLU A 226 -29.36 -41.89 26.71
N VAL A 227 -30.44 -41.11 26.76
CA VAL A 227 -30.38 -39.72 27.22
C VAL A 227 -30.71 -39.64 28.71
N SER A 228 -29.70 -39.92 29.54
CA SER A 228 -29.74 -39.64 30.98
C SER A 228 -29.82 -38.14 31.24
N TYR A 229 -30.91 -37.67 31.86
CA TYR A 229 -31.00 -36.32 32.40
C TYR A 229 -30.08 -36.18 33.62
N PRO A 230 -29.20 -35.17 33.69
CA PRO A 230 -28.46 -34.90 34.92
C PRO A 230 -29.43 -34.39 36.00
N ALA A 231 -29.58 -35.17 37.07
CA ALA A 231 -30.43 -34.87 38.22
C ALA A 231 -29.67 -34.04 39.27
N VAL A 232 -29.64 -32.71 39.15
CA VAL A 232 -29.30 -31.75 40.24
C VAL A 232 -29.83 -30.37 39.80
N ALA A 233 -30.63 -29.57 40.51
CA ALA A 233 -31.29 -29.67 41.79
C ALA A 233 -32.58 -28.82 41.73
N ALA A 234 -33.68 -29.39 42.20
CA ALA A 234 -34.78 -28.60 42.71
C ALA A 234 -34.42 -28.16 44.14
N THR A 235 -34.47 -26.86 44.42
CA THR A 235 -34.73 -26.38 45.78
C THR A 235 -35.85 -25.35 45.72
N LYS A 236 -36.97 -25.77 46.28
CA LYS A 236 -38.18 -25.02 46.53
C LYS A 236 -38.06 -24.50 47.98
N ASP A 237 -38.17 -23.19 48.21
CA ASP A 237 -38.75 -22.65 49.45
C ASP A 237 -39.00 -21.12 49.40
N ASN A 238 -40.29 -20.79 49.21
CA ASN A 238 -41.14 -19.89 50.00
C ASN A 238 -40.82 -18.40 50.29
N ARG A 239 -41.90 -17.58 50.14
CA ARG A 239 -42.23 -16.24 50.70
C ARG A 239 -41.56 -15.05 49.99
N PHE A 240 -42.24 -13.99 49.53
CA PHE A 240 -43.59 -13.41 49.75
C PHE A 240 -44.20 -12.96 48.43
#